data_AF-M2Q6C2-F1
#
_entry.id   AF-M2Q6C2-F1
#
_cell.length_a   1.000
_cell.length_b   1.000
_cell.length_c   1.000
_cell.angle_alpha   90.00
_cell.angle_beta   90.00
_cell.angle_gamma   90.00
#
_symmetry.space_group_name_H-M   'P 1'
#
loop_
_entity.id
_entity.type
_entity.pdbx_description
1 polymer ?
#
loop_
_entity_poly.entity_id
_entity_poly.type
_entity_poly.pdbx_seq_one_letter_code
_entity_poly.pdbx_strand_id
1 'polypeptide(L)'
;MNVDVQGVLSSNIRLLQRITSSKGFGAWQKFDRASFIVDWFALYFAPNPKGSSSATAVQCEPGQITLFVALDSPPTTDDHVAGEHLISKLREVLSLDGSTKRRIMTLHRLIAEKAAPRIHRRLQMFLDVDRYQGTGAATLGLSGAFDQAVSYWESQGKEERSSRCVGASKEIFGDEDHGVAIIKAIFGELVKYVQEAVEIMNTGYSFDRWFPTIKNIWECLAIVFASDALRSVDSVFDDCLGKNLRFMRVLNIRTLHLFSYWNGAVKLVHHAIPIFRQTLGEDGVERFVRGEGDIHICWVNDLPSALPSPGESIRYSTTPAAHLNMLIEACALRSRHRPALREKLLQDERIAGAWGPDDEVIPRVHPELQLILHLSREGINVFGDQIGVSKRMCWACKEYLGIIHPKAKGIRRPKWKFSMVSGRIKHNWIPPPTPDGERVVGALMMRLLKNVSIELDLDLWDVDDVCISQSEFCGAPSQRCSELEELDNAGLSGWAPRTQHAT
;
A
#
# COMPACT_ATOMS: atom_id res chain seq x y z
N MET A 1 13.38 19.92 -16.89
CA MET A 1 13.27 18.61 -17.56
C MET A 1 12.18 18.72 -18.63
N ASN A 2 12.45 18.32 -19.87
CA ASN A 2 11.46 18.38 -20.96
C ASN A 2 10.32 17.36 -20.71
N VAL A 3 9.11 17.66 -21.19
CA VAL A 3 7.92 16.80 -21.13
C VAL A 3 8.20 15.39 -21.64
N ASP A 4 9.01 15.26 -22.70
CA ASP A 4 9.40 13.97 -23.26
C ASP A 4 10.15 13.08 -22.26
N VAL A 5 11.07 13.67 -21.49
CA VAL A 5 11.83 12.95 -20.45
C VAL A 5 10.89 12.51 -19.33
N GLN A 6 9.96 13.37 -18.93
CA GLN A 6 8.96 13.06 -17.91
C GLN A 6 8.03 11.91 -18.34
N GLY A 7 7.68 11.85 -19.63
CA GLY A 7 6.95 10.74 -20.23
C GLY A 7 7.71 9.42 -20.13
N VAL A 8 8.99 9.41 -20.52
CA VAL A 8 9.85 8.22 -20.43
C VAL A 8 9.96 7.71 -18.99
N LEU A 9 10.11 8.60 -18.02
CA LEU A 9 10.21 8.23 -16.60
C LEU A 9 8.91 7.64 -16.06
N SER A 10 7.78 8.26 -16.41
CA SER A 10 6.46 7.76 -16.04
C SER A 10 6.21 6.36 -16.62
N SER A 11 6.61 6.14 -17.88
CA SER A 11 6.58 4.83 -18.53
C SER A 11 7.45 3.80 -17.79
N ASN A 12 8.69 4.15 -17.46
CA ASN A 12 9.63 3.27 -16.75
C ASN A 12 9.11 2.88 -15.35
N ILE A 13 8.59 3.83 -14.57
CA ILE A 13 8.02 3.56 -13.25
C ILE A 13 6.81 2.61 -13.36
N ARG A 14 5.96 2.82 -14.36
CA ARG A 14 4.76 2.02 -14.59
C ARG A 14 5.10 0.60 -15.02
N LEU A 15 6.06 0.43 -15.93
CA LEU A 15 6.61 -0.89 -16.30
C LEU A 15 7.24 -1.60 -15.11
N LEU A 16 8.14 -0.92 -14.39
CA LEU A 16 8.85 -1.49 -13.24
C LEU A 16 7.86 -2.04 -12.22
N GLN A 17 6.79 -1.31 -11.92
CA GLN A 17 5.77 -1.78 -11.00
C GLN A 17 4.98 -2.97 -11.53
N ARG A 18 4.59 -2.99 -12.81
CA ARG A 18 3.86 -4.12 -13.40
C ARG A 18 4.70 -5.40 -13.37
N ILE A 19 5.98 -5.29 -13.73
CA ILE A 19 6.94 -6.39 -13.73
C ILE A 19 7.24 -6.86 -12.30
N THR A 20 7.45 -5.93 -11.35
CA THR A 20 7.80 -6.26 -9.95
C THR A 20 6.63 -6.59 -9.04
N SER A 21 5.39 -6.32 -9.47
CA SER A 21 4.19 -6.54 -8.65
C SER A 21 3.97 -8.01 -8.27
N SER A 22 4.70 -8.94 -8.92
CA SER A 22 4.68 -10.37 -8.63
C SER A 22 5.56 -10.80 -7.45
N LYS A 23 6.67 -10.12 -7.12
CA LYS A 23 7.73 -10.71 -6.24
C LYS A 23 8.31 -9.84 -5.13
N GLY A 24 7.78 -8.64 -4.90
CA GLY A 24 8.37 -7.67 -3.95
C GLY A 24 7.63 -7.45 -2.63
N PHE A 25 6.86 -8.42 -2.12
CA PHE A 25 6.27 -8.31 -0.79
C PHE A 25 7.34 -8.61 0.26
N GLY A 26 8.24 -7.64 0.44
CA GLY A 26 9.18 -7.66 1.54
C GLY A 26 8.43 -7.87 2.85
N ALA A 27 8.94 -8.82 3.63
CA ALA A 27 8.57 -9.16 4.99
C ALA A 27 7.68 -8.10 5.62
N TRP A 28 6.44 -8.48 5.91
CA TRP A 28 5.51 -7.76 6.76
C TRP A 28 6.28 -6.94 7.78
N GLN A 29 6.36 -5.62 7.57
CA GLN A 29 6.79 -4.77 8.66
C GLN A 29 5.72 -4.95 9.71
N LYS A 30 6.08 -5.62 10.81
CA LYS A 30 5.23 -5.79 11.99
C LYS A 30 4.54 -4.46 12.21
N PHE A 31 3.24 -4.42 11.98
CA PHE A 31 2.46 -3.22 12.20
C PHE A 31 2.66 -2.83 13.66
N ASP A 32 3.39 -1.74 13.89
CA ASP A 32 3.49 -1.22 15.24
C ASP A 32 2.16 -0.56 15.61
N ARG A 33 1.91 -0.37 16.91
CA ARG A 33 0.61 0.15 17.37
C ARG A 33 0.32 1.53 16.80
N ALA A 34 1.37 2.33 16.55
CA ALA A 34 1.25 3.68 16.06
C ALA A 34 0.85 3.72 14.58
N SER A 35 1.38 2.81 13.75
CA SER A 35 1.10 2.75 12.32
C SER A 35 -0.41 2.59 12.04
N PHE A 36 -1.09 1.68 12.75
CA PHE A 36 -2.53 1.48 12.59
C PHE A 36 -3.39 2.72 12.90
N ILE A 37 -2.94 3.59 13.80
CA ILE A 37 -3.67 4.80 14.18
C ILE A 37 -3.57 5.83 13.05
N VAL A 38 -2.36 6.12 12.59
CA VAL A 38 -2.14 7.11 11.52
C VAL A 38 -2.72 6.63 10.18
N ASP A 39 -2.67 5.32 9.92
CA ASP A 39 -3.32 4.70 8.76
C ASP A 39 -4.82 4.89 8.72
N TRP A 40 -5.46 4.77 9.89
CA TRP A 40 -6.90 4.91 9.98
C TRP A 40 -7.33 6.33 9.62
N PHE A 41 -6.59 7.35 10.10
CA PHE A 41 -6.80 8.72 9.67
C PHE A 41 -6.55 8.91 8.18
N ALA A 42 -5.47 8.34 7.63
CA ALA A 42 -5.25 8.39 6.19
C ALA A 42 -6.41 7.75 5.41
N LEU A 43 -6.88 6.56 5.81
CA LEU A 43 -8.04 5.93 5.19
C LEU A 43 -9.31 6.80 5.23
N TYR A 44 -9.53 7.54 6.31
CA TYR A 44 -10.65 8.47 6.46
C TYR A 44 -10.62 9.58 5.40
N PHE A 45 -9.43 10.18 5.17
CA PHE A 45 -9.23 11.25 4.21
C PHE A 45 -9.06 10.78 2.75
N ALA A 46 -9.21 9.48 2.47
CA ALA A 46 -9.15 8.95 1.11
C ALA A 46 -10.45 8.21 0.71
N PRO A 47 -11.63 8.87 0.78
CA PRO A 47 -12.93 8.22 0.62
C PRO A 47 -13.20 7.75 -0.82
N ASN A 48 -12.57 8.38 -1.82
CA ASN A 48 -12.89 8.14 -3.22
C ASN A 48 -12.29 6.80 -3.73
N PRO A 49 -13.11 5.88 -4.27
CA PRO A 49 -12.65 4.59 -4.78
C PRO A 49 -11.74 4.75 -5.99
N LYS A 50 -11.85 5.84 -6.78
CA LYS A 50 -11.11 6.10 -8.03
C LYS A 50 -9.63 6.44 -7.83
N GLY A 51 -9.14 6.42 -6.59
CA GLY A 51 -7.71 6.42 -6.34
C GLY A 51 -7.17 7.68 -5.69
N SER A 52 -8.01 8.40 -4.95
CA SER A 52 -7.52 9.30 -3.91
C SER A 52 -6.54 8.58 -2.98
N SER A 53 -5.45 9.26 -2.68
CA SER A 53 -4.59 8.98 -1.54
C SER A 53 -4.47 10.22 -0.69
N SER A 54 -4.32 9.93 0.57
CA SER A 54 -3.88 10.80 1.63
C SER A 54 -2.67 10.17 2.33
N ALA A 55 -1.89 11.04 2.97
CA ALA A 55 -0.98 10.69 4.02
C ALA A 55 -1.34 11.49 5.28
N THR A 56 -1.18 10.89 6.45
CA THR A 56 -1.48 11.54 7.72
C THR A 56 -0.38 11.28 8.74
N ALA A 57 -0.02 12.32 9.49
CA ALA A 57 0.81 12.22 10.68
C ALA A 57 0.13 12.91 11.85
N VAL A 58 0.53 12.54 13.07
CA VAL A 58 -0.04 13.10 14.30
C VAL A 58 1.09 13.68 15.12
N GLN A 59 1.00 14.96 15.47
CA GLN A 59 1.88 15.59 16.47
C GLN A 59 1.12 15.69 17.78
N CYS A 60 1.80 15.37 18.87
CA CYS A 60 1.29 15.49 20.23
C CYS A 60 2.21 16.45 20.99
N GLU A 61 1.72 17.63 21.29
CA GLU A 61 2.40 18.63 22.13
C GLU A 61 1.58 18.87 23.40
N PRO A 62 2.20 19.24 24.54
CA PRO A 62 1.44 19.51 25.76
C PRO A 62 0.30 20.51 25.50
N GLY A 63 -0.94 20.07 25.70
CA GLY A 63 -2.15 20.84 25.44
C GLY A 63 -2.70 20.79 24.01
N GLN A 64 -1.97 20.26 23.03
CA GLN A 64 -2.31 20.37 21.61
C GLN A 64 -2.07 19.08 20.82
N ILE A 65 -2.97 18.78 19.88
CA ILE A 65 -2.83 17.65 18.95
C ILE A 65 -3.08 18.13 17.53
N THR A 66 -2.09 17.97 16.65
CA THR A 66 -2.20 18.39 15.26
C THR A 66 -2.20 17.17 14.34
N LEU A 67 -3.25 17.02 13.54
CA LEU A 67 -3.33 16.03 12.47
C LEU A 67 -2.81 16.68 11.18
N PHE A 68 -1.61 16.32 10.74
CA PHE A 68 -1.08 16.78 9.45
C PHE A 68 -1.61 15.89 8.34
N VAL A 69 -2.34 16.47 7.39
CA VAL A 69 -2.99 15.72 6.31
C VAL A 69 -2.53 16.27 4.97
N ALA A 70 -1.89 15.42 4.17
CA ALA A 70 -1.59 15.71 2.78
C ALA A 70 -2.52 14.92 1.87
N LEU A 71 -2.93 15.53 0.76
CA LEU A 71 -3.80 14.94 -0.27
C LEU A 71 -3.13 15.02 -1.66
N ASP A 72 -3.69 14.30 -2.63
CA ASP A 72 -3.20 14.32 -4.03
C ASP A 72 -3.48 15.61 -4.79
N SER A 73 -4.34 16.43 -4.22
CA SER A 73 -4.79 17.71 -4.73
C SER A 73 -4.98 18.62 -3.52
N PRO A 74 -5.01 19.94 -3.71
CA PRO A 74 -5.43 20.84 -2.65
C PRO A 74 -6.76 20.37 -2.02
N PRO A 75 -6.93 20.49 -0.69
CA PRO A 75 -8.15 20.14 0.00
C PRO A 75 -9.29 20.97 -0.54
N THR A 76 -10.39 20.28 -0.80
CA THR A 76 -11.65 20.87 -1.24
C THR A 76 -12.49 21.26 -0.02
N THR A 77 -13.57 22.02 -0.25
CA THR A 77 -14.56 22.30 0.79
C THR A 77 -15.08 21.03 1.45
N ASP A 78 -15.31 19.96 0.67
CA ASP A 78 -15.76 18.67 1.19
C ASP A 78 -14.72 17.99 2.09
N ASP A 79 -13.43 18.21 1.84
CA ASP A 79 -12.34 17.71 2.69
C ASP A 79 -12.31 18.45 4.03
N HIS A 80 -12.50 19.77 4.02
CA HIS A 80 -12.62 20.58 5.24
C HIS A 80 -13.85 20.17 6.07
N VAL A 81 -15.02 20.00 5.44
CA VAL A 81 -16.24 19.52 6.10
C VAL A 81 -16.03 18.13 6.71
N ALA A 82 -15.33 17.24 5.99
CA ALA A 82 -14.96 15.93 6.53
C ALA A 82 -14.00 16.04 7.73
N GLY A 83 -13.05 16.97 7.68
CA GLY A 83 -12.16 17.26 8.80
C GLY A 83 -12.94 17.68 10.04
N GLU A 84 -13.86 18.63 9.91
CA GLU A 84 -14.73 19.08 11.01
C GLU A 84 -15.61 17.95 11.55
N HIS A 85 -16.15 17.10 10.67
CA HIS A 85 -16.91 15.92 11.08
C HIS A 85 -16.06 14.94 11.90
N LEU A 86 -14.82 14.66 11.48
CA LEU A 86 -13.87 13.85 12.24
C LEU A 86 -13.60 14.46 13.63
N ILE A 87 -13.28 15.75 13.70
CA ILE A 87 -13.02 16.46 14.96
C ILE A 87 -14.23 16.39 15.88
N SER A 88 -15.44 16.64 15.37
CA SER A 88 -16.68 16.51 16.11
C SER A 88 -16.88 15.09 16.69
N LYS A 89 -16.57 14.05 15.92
CA LYS A 89 -16.65 12.66 16.41
C LYS A 89 -15.54 12.30 17.40
N LEU A 90 -14.36 12.90 17.30
CA LEU A 90 -13.34 12.77 18.34
C LEU A 90 -13.77 13.41 19.65
N ARG A 91 -14.51 14.55 19.62
CA ARG A 91 -15.13 15.14 20.82
C ARG A 91 -16.13 14.17 21.46
N GLU A 92 -17.01 13.57 20.66
CA GLU A 92 -17.96 12.54 21.12
C GLU A 92 -17.20 11.37 21.77
N VAL A 93 -16.17 10.84 21.12
CA VAL A 93 -15.40 9.71 21.66
C VAL A 93 -14.68 10.05 22.97
N LEU A 94 -14.17 11.28 23.11
CA LEU A 94 -13.49 11.74 24.31
C LEU A 94 -14.45 12.07 25.47
N SER A 95 -15.70 12.45 25.18
CA SER A 95 -16.72 12.73 26.20
C SER A 95 -17.40 11.48 26.76
N LEU A 96 -17.33 10.35 26.06
CA LEU A 96 -17.93 9.10 26.53
C LEU A 96 -17.15 8.52 27.71
N ASP A 97 -17.72 8.57 28.92
CA ASP A 97 -17.10 7.94 30.09
C ASP A 97 -17.12 6.40 30.03
N GLY A 98 -15.96 5.78 30.20
CA GLY A 98 -15.78 4.35 30.48
C GLY A 98 -16.15 3.32 29.40
N SER A 99 -17.00 3.63 28.42
CA SER A 99 -17.48 2.63 27.44
C SER A 99 -16.57 2.51 26.20
N THR A 100 -15.50 1.71 26.32
CA THR A 100 -14.62 1.35 25.18
C THR A 100 -15.42 0.85 23.97
N LYS A 101 -16.44 0.01 24.20
CA LYS A 101 -17.30 -0.54 23.14
C LYS A 101 -18.04 0.56 22.37
N ARG A 102 -18.62 1.55 23.07
CA ARG A 102 -19.34 2.66 22.44
C ARG A 102 -18.39 3.56 21.65
N ARG A 103 -17.22 3.89 22.20
CA ARG A 103 -16.17 4.65 21.50
C ARG A 103 -15.75 3.97 20.20
N ILE A 104 -15.50 2.66 20.24
CA ILE A 104 -15.13 1.87 19.06
C ILE A 104 -16.26 1.92 18.02
N MET A 105 -17.52 1.72 18.45
CA MET A 105 -18.68 1.74 17.56
C MET A 105 -18.88 3.10 16.89
N THR A 106 -18.68 4.20 17.61
CA THR A 106 -18.74 5.57 17.04
C THR A 106 -17.72 5.73 15.90
N LEU A 107 -16.47 5.28 16.10
CA LEU A 107 -15.43 5.35 15.05
C LEU A 107 -15.68 4.38 13.90
N HIS A 108 -16.20 3.18 14.18
CA HIS A 108 -16.62 2.22 13.15
C HIS A 108 -17.72 2.79 12.26
N ARG A 109 -18.75 3.41 12.85
CA ARG A 109 -19.83 4.07 12.09
C ARG A 109 -19.26 5.19 11.22
N LEU A 110 -18.42 6.04 11.79
CA LEU A 110 -17.78 7.16 11.10
C LEU A 110 -16.98 6.71 9.86
N ILE A 111 -16.10 5.72 10.01
CA ILE A 111 -15.25 5.27 8.89
C ILE A 111 -16.05 4.47 7.87
N ALA A 112 -17.05 3.70 8.29
CA ALA A 112 -17.94 2.99 7.38
C ALA A 112 -18.70 3.99 6.49
N GLU A 113 -19.28 5.03 7.10
CA GLU A 113 -20.02 6.08 6.39
C GLU A 113 -19.12 6.83 5.41
N LYS A 114 -17.98 7.33 5.89
CA LYS A 114 -17.08 8.14 5.05
C LYS A 114 -16.41 7.34 3.93
N ALA A 115 -16.01 6.10 4.20
CA ALA A 115 -15.28 5.26 3.26
C ALA A 115 -16.17 4.25 2.52
N ALA A 116 -17.50 4.35 2.62
CA ALA A 116 -18.44 3.38 2.02
C ALA A 116 -18.14 3.04 0.55
N PRO A 117 -17.93 4.02 -0.36
CA PRO A 117 -17.59 3.72 -1.75
C PRO A 117 -16.29 2.93 -1.92
N ARG A 118 -15.28 3.20 -1.07
CA ARG A 118 -13.99 2.51 -1.11
C ARG A 118 -14.04 1.13 -0.48
N ILE A 119 -14.80 0.97 0.61
CA ILE A 119 -15.09 -0.33 1.22
C ILE A 119 -15.84 -1.19 0.21
N HIS A 120 -16.89 -0.67 -0.42
CA HIS A 120 -17.64 -1.35 -1.48
C HIS A 120 -16.73 -1.85 -2.60
N ARG A 121 -15.84 -1.00 -3.14
CA ARG A 121 -14.85 -1.42 -4.15
C ARG A 121 -13.95 -2.56 -3.64
N ARG A 122 -13.53 -2.53 -2.37
CA ARG A 122 -12.71 -3.58 -1.76
C ARG A 122 -13.49 -4.89 -1.60
N LEU A 123 -14.78 -4.82 -1.29
CA LEU A 123 -15.68 -5.97 -1.24
C LEU A 123 -15.89 -6.59 -2.62
N GLN A 124 -16.14 -5.78 -3.66
CA GLN A 124 -16.20 -6.25 -5.05
C GLN A 124 -14.90 -6.94 -5.46
N MET A 125 -13.76 -6.33 -5.14
CA MET A 125 -12.46 -6.97 -5.39
C MET A 125 -12.26 -8.23 -4.56
N PHE A 126 -12.83 -8.36 -3.37
CA PHE A 126 -12.74 -9.60 -2.59
C PHE A 126 -13.45 -10.74 -3.33
N LEU A 127 -14.63 -10.48 -3.91
CA LEU A 127 -15.44 -11.43 -4.67
C LEU A 127 -14.92 -11.77 -6.07
N ASP A 128 -14.04 -10.94 -6.64
CA ASP A 128 -13.46 -11.14 -7.97
C ASP A 128 -12.50 -12.34 -7.98
N VAL A 129 -13.03 -13.51 -8.35
CA VAL A 129 -12.35 -14.82 -8.43
C VAL A 129 -11.25 -14.83 -9.49
N ASP A 130 -11.45 -14.16 -10.62
CA ASP A 130 -10.51 -14.15 -11.76
C ASP A 130 -9.19 -13.48 -11.38
N ARG A 131 -9.24 -12.51 -10.47
CA ARG A 131 -8.04 -11.86 -9.94
C ARG A 131 -7.24 -12.72 -8.95
N TYR A 132 -7.72 -13.90 -8.57
CA TYR A 132 -6.91 -14.90 -7.85
C TYR A 132 -6.22 -15.83 -8.88
N GLN A 133 -5.59 -15.25 -9.91
CA GLN A 133 -4.99 -15.96 -11.06
C GLN A 133 -4.27 -17.27 -10.69
N GLY A 134 -4.57 -18.33 -11.45
CA GLY A 134 -3.90 -19.63 -11.34
C GLY A 134 -4.30 -20.44 -10.09
N THR A 135 -5.41 -20.11 -9.43
CA THR A 135 -5.86 -20.78 -8.19
C THR A 135 -7.14 -21.59 -8.43
N GLY A 136 -7.44 -22.56 -7.56
CA GLY A 136 -8.70 -23.31 -7.60
C GLY A 136 -9.96 -22.46 -7.40
N ALA A 137 -9.84 -21.15 -7.10
CA ALA A 137 -10.97 -20.26 -6.83
C ALA A 137 -11.90 -20.04 -8.03
N ALA A 138 -11.37 -20.05 -9.26
CA ALA A 138 -12.21 -19.94 -10.45
C ALA A 138 -13.13 -21.17 -10.65
N THR A 139 -12.69 -22.34 -10.17
CA THR A 139 -13.42 -23.61 -10.32
C THR A 139 -14.29 -23.92 -9.10
N LEU A 140 -13.77 -23.67 -7.88
CA LEU A 140 -14.39 -24.05 -6.61
C LEU A 140 -15.16 -22.90 -5.94
N GLY A 141 -15.02 -21.68 -6.45
CA GLY A 141 -15.39 -20.47 -5.72
C GLY A 141 -14.43 -20.15 -4.56
N LEU A 142 -14.67 -19.01 -3.90
CA LEU A 142 -13.80 -18.55 -2.80
C LEU A 142 -13.84 -19.48 -1.60
N SER A 143 -15.02 -19.88 -1.14
CA SER A 143 -15.17 -20.75 0.02
C SER A 143 -14.54 -22.13 -0.24
N GLY A 144 -14.80 -22.73 -1.40
CA GLY A 144 -14.22 -24.03 -1.75
C GLY A 144 -12.69 -23.99 -1.89
N ALA A 145 -12.13 -22.92 -2.46
CA ALA A 145 -10.67 -22.74 -2.52
C ALA A 145 -10.05 -22.52 -1.13
N PHE A 146 -10.73 -21.79 -0.24
CA PHE A 146 -10.28 -21.62 1.14
C PHE A 146 -10.33 -22.93 1.92
N ASP A 147 -11.43 -23.67 1.81
CA ASP A 147 -11.59 -24.98 2.46
C ASP A 147 -10.53 -25.96 2.00
N GLN A 148 -10.24 -26.01 0.69
CA GLN A 148 -9.15 -26.83 0.15
C GLN A 148 -7.79 -26.41 0.72
N ALA A 149 -7.50 -25.10 0.77
CA ALA A 149 -6.23 -24.58 1.29
C ALA A 149 -6.04 -24.89 2.78
N VAL A 150 -7.09 -24.70 3.60
CA VAL A 150 -7.05 -25.00 5.04
C VAL A 150 -7.01 -26.51 5.29
N SER A 151 -7.72 -27.33 4.51
CA SER A 151 -7.65 -28.80 4.66
C SER A 151 -6.28 -29.35 4.29
N TYR A 152 -5.63 -28.76 3.28
CA TYR A 152 -4.25 -29.07 2.96
C TYR A 152 -3.30 -28.66 4.09
N TRP A 153 -3.49 -27.49 4.69
CA TRP A 153 -2.71 -27.05 5.85
C TRP A 153 -2.89 -28.00 7.05
N GLU A 154 -4.12 -28.42 7.33
CA GLU A 154 -4.46 -29.41 8.35
C GLU A 154 -3.82 -30.78 8.09
N SER A 155 -3.80 -31.25 6.84
CA SER A 155 -3.17 -32.53 6.48
C SER A 155 -1.65 -32.55 6.66
N GLN A 156 -1.01 -31.39 6.81
CA GLN A 156 0.39 -31.27 7.21
C GLN A 156 0.59 -31.40 8.74
N GLY A 157 -0.43 -31.87 9.47
CA GLY A 157 -0.41 -32.01 10.93
C GLY A 157 -0.45 -30.66 11.66
N LYS A 158 -0.98 -29.62 11.01
CA LYS A 158 -1.20 -28.31 11.64
C LYS A 158 -2.61 -28.24 12.20
N GLU A 159 -2.76 -27.57 13.33
CA GLU A 159 -4.03 -27.41 14.02
C GLU A 159 -4.35 -25.93 14.21
N GLU A 160 -5.63 -25.59 14.16
CA GLU A 160 -6.11 -24.23 14.44
C GLU A 160 -6.42 -24.08 15.93
N ARG A 161 -5.54 -23.39 16.66
CA ARG A 161 -5.66 -23.19 18.10
C ARG A 161 -5.73 -21.71 18.49
N SER A 162 -6.02 -20.82 17.55
CA SER A 162 -6.20 -19.41 17.88
C SER A 162 -7.33 -19.24 18.88
N SER A 163 -7.13 -18.35 19.85
CA SER A 163 -8.04 -18.18 20.99
C SER A 163 -9.50 -17.90 20.57
N ARG A 164 -9.70 -17.28 19.41
CA ARG A 164 -11.03 -16.98 18.86
C ARG A 164 -11.69 -18.21 18.27
N CYS A 165 -10.96 -19.03 17.52
CA CYS A 165 -11.47 -20.29 16.99
C CYS A 165 -11.78 -21.29 18.11
N VAL A 166 -10.91 -21.39 19.11
CA VAL A 166 -11.15 -22.25 20.30
C VAL A 166 -12.40 -21.80 21.06
N GLY A 167 -12.56 -20.48 21.29
CA GLY A 167 -13.75 -19.94 21.96
C GLY A 167 -15.04 -20.28 21.21
N ALA A 168 -15.04 -20.07 19.89
CA ALA A 168 -16.20 -20.40 19.04
C ALA A 168 -16.45 -21.92 18.94
N SER A 169 -15.39 -22.74 18.96
CA SER A 169 -15.50 -24.21 19.00
C SER A 169 -16.25 -24.66 20.25
N LYS A 170 -15.86 -24.14 21.42
CA LYS A 170 -16.54 -24.49 22.69
C LYS A 170 -18.01 -24.11 22.69
N GLU A 171 -18.33 -22.95 22.13
CA GLU A 171 -19.71 -22.45 22.07
C GLU A 171 -20.59 -23.32 21.17
N ILE A 172 -20.07 -23.76 20.02
CA ILE A 172 -20.84 -24.47 19.00
C ILE A 172 -20.84 -25.98 19.20
N PHE A 173 -19.69 -26.57 19.53
CA PHE A 173 -19.48 -28.01 19.59
C PHE A 173 -19.31 -28.55 21.02
N GLY A 174 -19.02 -27.68 22.00
CA GLY A 174 -18.78 -28.08 23.38
C GLY A 174 -17.33 -28.50 23.70
N ASP A 175 -16.42 -28.44 22.72
CA ASP A 175 -15.00 -28.76 22.89
C ASP A 175 -14.06 -27.80 22.11
N GLU A 176 -12.74 -28.02 22.21
CA GLU A 176 -11.70 -27.19 21.57
C GLU A 176 -11.20 -27.73 20.23
N ASP A 177 -11.64 -28.92 19.80
CA ASP A 177 -10.97 -29.72 18.76
C ASP A 177 -11.47 -29.39 17.34
N HIS A 178 -12.44 -28.48 17.21
CA HIS A 178 -13.06 -28.12 15.93
C HIS A 178 -12.57 -26.78 15.34
N GLY A 179 -11.38 -26.29 15.73
CA GLY A 179 -10.84 -25.02 15.24
C GLY A 179 -10.82 -24.87 13.71
N VAL A 180 -10.48 -25.94 12.98
CA VAL A 180 -10.47 -25.95 11.51
C VAL A 180 -11.89 -25.90 10.92
N ALA A 181 -12.85 -26.63 11.50
CA ALA A 181 -14.24 -26.57 11.05
C ALA A 181 -14.83 -25.17 11.28
N ILE A 182 -14.51 -24.56 12.43
CA ILE A 182 -14.91 -23.19 12.77
C ILE A 182 -14.39 -22.19 11.76
N ILE A 183 -13.08 -22.21 11.43
CA ILE A 183 -12.51 -21.21 10.52
C ILE A 183 -13.08 -21.32 9.09
N LYS A 184 -13.35 -22.55 8.63
CA LYS A 184 -14.04 -22.81 7.34
C LYS A 184 -15.47 -22.24 7.36
N ALA A 185 -16.24 -22.53 8.42
CA ALA A 185 -17.60 -22.02 8.57
C ALA A 185 -17.65 -20.48 8.62
N ILE A 186 -16.78 -19.85 9.42
CA ILE A 186 -16.69 -18.39 9.54
C ILE A 186 -16.28 -17.75 8.21
N PHE A 187 -15.38 -18.37 7.45
CA PHE A 187 -15.03 -17.87 6.12
C PHE A 187 -16.20 -17.99 5.13
N GLY A 188 -16.99 -19.06 5.22
CA GLY A 188 -18.24 -19.19 4.47
C GLY A 188 -19.23 -18.06 4.77
N GLU A 189 -19.44 -17.73 6.04
CA GLU A 189 -20.29 -16.59 6.45
C GLU A 189 -19.71 -15.25 6.01
N LEU A 190 -18.39 -15.07 6.07
CA LEU A 190 -17.72 -13.88 5.54
C LEU A 190 -18.08 -13.67 4.06
N VAL A 191 -18.01 -14.70 3.23
CA VAL A 191 -18.34 -14.61 1.81
C VAL A 191 -19.81 -14.20 1.61
N LYS A 192 -20.75 -14.78 2.37
CA LYS A 192 -22.17 -14.41 2.33
C LYS A 192 -22.41 -12.95 2.68
N TYR A 193 -21.86 -12.48 3.81
CA TYR A 193 -22.04 -11.07 4.20
C TYR A 193 -21.38 -10.11 3.22
N VAL A 194 -20.24 -10.47 2.62
CA VAL A 194 -19.61 -9.65 1.57
C VAL A 194 -20.52 -9.54 0.34
N GLN A 195 -21.17 -10.62 -0.08
CA GLN A 195 -22.15 -10.61 -1.18
C GLN A 195 -23.34 -9.70 -0.84
N GLU A 196 -23.93 -9.86 0.35
CA GLU A 196 -25.05 -9.03 0.82
C GLU A 196 -24.68 -7.54 0.85
N ALA A 197 -23.51 -7.19 1.39
CA ALA A 197 -23.06 -5.80 1.47
C ALA A 197 -22.87 -5.16 0.08
N VAL A 198 -22.40 -5.93 -0.90
CA VAL A 198 -22.27 -5.48 -2.30
C VAL A 198 -23.65 -5.31 -2.93
N GLU A 199 -24.58 -6.24 -2.68
CA GLU A 199 -25.95 -6.15 -3.17
C GLU A 199 -26.69 -4.92 -2.63
N ILE A 200 -26.58 -4.63 -1.31
CA ILE A 200 -27.17 -3.43 -0.70
C ILE A 200 -26.65 -2.15 -1.37
N MET A 201 -25.34 -2.09 -1.68
CA MET A 201 -24.74 -0.94 -2.36
C MET A 201 -25.22 -0.79 -3.81
N ASN A 202 -25.52 -1.90 -4.51
CA ASN A 202 -25.92 -1.90 -5.92
C ASN A 202 -27.43 -1.70 -6.13
N THR A 203 -28.28 -2.11 -5.19
CA THR A 203 -29.74 -2.15 -5.35
C THR A 203 -30.48 -0.98 -4.69
N GLY A 204 -29.80 -0.22 -3.83
CA GLY A 204 -30.40 0.91 -3.12
C GLY A 204 -29.71 1.11 -1.78
N TYR A 205 -28.60 1.87 -1.79
CA TYR A 205 -27.77 2.09 -0.61
C TYR A 205 -28.60 2.61 0.58
N SER A 206 -28.64 1.82 1.65
CA SER A 206 -29.19 2.18 2.94
C SER A 206 -28.12 1.94 3.99
N PHE A 207 -27.64 3.01 4.63
CA PHE A 207 -26.59 2.90 5.63
C PHE A 207 -27.02 2.03 6.83
N ASP A 208 -28.29 2.10 7.23
CA ASP A 208 -28.81 1.31 8.35
C ASP A 208 -28.90 -0.19 8.07
N ARG A 209 -29.00 -0.60 6.80
CA ARG A 209 -28.88 -2.01 6.38
C ARG A 209 -27.42 -2.41 6.13
N TRP A 210 -26.66 -1.51 5.50
CA TRP A 210 -25.30 -1.77 5.08
C TRP A 210 -24.34 -1.88 6.26
N PHE A 211 -24.43 -0.97 7.24
CA PHE A 211 -23.49 -0.92 8.36
C PHE A 211 -23.53 -2.17 9.26
N PRO A 212 -24.69 -2.73 9.66
CA PRO A 212 -24.74 -4.02 10.35
C PRO A 212 -24.06 -5.15 9.57
N THR A 213 -24.24 -5.19 8.25
CA THR A 213 -23.59 -6.18 7.37
C THR A 213 -22.07 -6.00 7.38
N ILE A 214 -21.57 -4.76 7.27
CA ILE A 214 -20.14 -4.44 7.39
C ILE A 214 -19.57 -4.83 8.76
N LYS A 215 -20.34 -4.64 9.83
CA LYS A 215 -19.94 -5.05 11.16
C LYS A 215 -19.76 -6.57 11.24
N ASN A 216 -20.69 -7.35 10.70
CA ASN A 216 -20.57 -8.81 10.65
C ASN A 216 -19.34 -9.24 9.83
N ILE A 217 -19.08 -8.60 8.68
CA ILE A 217 -17.86 -8.81 7.88
C ILE A 217 -16.62 -8.58 8.74
N TRP A 218 -16.56 -7.49 9.50
CA TRP A 218 -15.42 -7.19 10.35
C TRP A 218 -15.24 -8.17 11.50
N GLU A 219 -16.33 -8.67 12.09
CA GLU A 219 -16.30 -9.70 13.12
C GLU A 219 -15.75 -11.02 12.57
N CYS A 220 -16.21 -11.47 11.39
CA CYS A 220 -15.66 -12.62 10.70
C CYS A 220 -14.17 -12.42 10.37
N LEU A 221 -13.80 -11.26 9.80
CA LEU A 221 -12.41 -10.94 9.48
C LEU A 221 -11.52 -10.96 10.72
N ALA A 222 -12.02 -10.52 11.88
CA ALA A 222 -11.24 -10.51 13.11
C ALA A 222 -10.94 -11.93 13.64
N ILE A 223 -11.78 -12.91 13.34
CA ILE A 223 -11.53 -14.34 13.61
C ILE A 223 -10.57 -14.89 12.56
N VAL A 224 -10.87 -14.66 11.28
CA VAL A 224 -10.05 -15.08 10.12
C VAL A 224 -8.60 -14.61 10.24
N PHE A 225 -8.37 -13.35 10.62
CA PHE A 225 -7.02 -12.81 10.84
C PHE A 225 -6.29 -13.34 12.07
N ALA A 226 -7.04 -13.75 13.09
CA ALA A 226 -6.45 -14.29 14.30
C ALA A 226 -6.00 -15.74 14.12
N SER A 227 -6.47 -16.41 13.06
CA SER A 227 -6.25 -17.83 12.80
C SER A 227 -4.78 -18.15 12.57
N ASP A 228 -4.37 -19.32 13.06
CA ASP A 228 -3.02 -19.84 12.88
C ASP A 228 -2.75 -20.15 11.40
N ALA A 229 -3.78 -20.59 10.66
CA ALA A 229 -3.70 -20.84 9.22
C ALA A 229 -3.28 -19.59 8.43
N LEU A 230 -3.86 -18.43 8.74
CA LEU A 230 -3.52 -17.17 8.05
C LEU A 230 -2.25 -16.52 8.57
N ARG A 231 -1.99 -16.60 9.88
CA ARG A 231 -0.75 -16.08 10.48
C ARG A 231 0.50 -16.80 9.97
N SER A 232 0.35 -18.06 9.55
CA SER A 232 1.43 -18.89 9.04
C SER A 232 1.55 -18.85 7.52
N VAL A 233 0.84 -17.95 6.82
CA VAL A 233 0.83 -17.93 5.34
C VAL A 233 2.20 -17.80 4.73
N ASP A 234 3.13 -17.06 5.34
CA ASP A 234 4.48 -16.97 4.79
C ASP A 234 5.36 -18.13 5.25
N SER A 235 5.35 -18.48 6.54
CA SER A 235 6.27 -19.50 7.06
C SER A 235 5.91 -20.94 6.70
N VAL A 236 4.63 -21.24 6.46
CA VAL A 236 4.16 -22.62 6.21
C VAL A 236 3.96 -22.87 4.72
N PHE A 237 3.62 -21.85 3.94
CA PHE A 237 3.42 -22.02 2.51
C PHE A 237 4.65 -21.62 1.68
N ASP A 238 5.71 -21.05 2.26
CA ASP A 238 7.01 -20.93 1.55
C ASP A 238 7.56 -22.31 1.15
N ASP A 239 7.29 -23.36 1.93
CA ASP A 239 7.64 -24.75 1.61
C ASP A 239 6.65 -25.40 0.62
N CYS A 240 5.49 -24.78 0.38
CA CYS A 240 4.45 -25.27 -0.51
C CYS A 240 4.50 -24.55 -1.85
N LEU A 241 5.37 -25.02 -2.76
CA LEU A 241 5.32 -24.63 -4.17
C LEU A 241 3.96 -25.02 -4.76
N GLY A 242 3.03 -24.06 -4.93
CA GLY A 242 1.73 -24.38 -5.50
C GLY A 242 0.68 -23.27 -5.56
N LYS A 243 -0.44 -23.61 -6.20
CA LYS A 243 -1.60 -22.73 -6.46
C LYS A 243 -2.29 -22.23 -5.17
N ASN A 244 -2.27 -23.03 -4.10
CA ASN A 244 -2.90 -22.68 -2.81
C ASN A 244 -2.16 -21.56 -2.06
N LEU A 245 -0.82 -21.51 -2.14
CA LEU A 245 -0.02 -20.44 -1.56
C LEU A 245 -0.40 -19.07 -2.17
N ARG A 246 -0.46 -19.02 -3.50
CA ARG A 246 -0.79 -17.77 -4.22
C ARG A 246 -2.20 -17.30 -3.85
N PHE A 247 -3.17 -18.22 -3.77
CA PHE A 247 -4.52 -17.92 -3.30
C PHE A 247 -4.51 -17.32 -1.89
N MET A 248 -3.91 -18.01 -0.92
CA MET A 248 -3.90 -17.58 0.48
C MET A 248 -3.18 -16.26 0.68
N ARG A 249 -2.08 -16.00 -0.04
CA ARG A 249 -1.40 -14.69 -0.03
C ARG A 249 -2.29 -13.56 -0.54
N VAL A 250 -2.94 -13.76 -1.69
CA VAL A 250 -3.84 -12.74 -2.26
C VAL A 250 -5.05 -12.52 -1.35
N LEU A 251 -5.62 -13.60 -0.80
CA LEU A 251 -6.72 -13.54 0.16
C LEU A 251 -6.32 -12.76 1.42
N ASN A 252 -5.18 -13.10 2.01
CA ASN A 252 -4.64 -12.44 3.20
C ASN A 252 -4.47 -10.92 2.97
N ILE A 253 -3.90 -10.52 1.82
CA ILE A 253 -3.77 -9.10 1.46
C ILE A 253 -5.15 -8.41 1.33
N ARG A 254 -6.11 -9.05 0.65
CA ARG A 254 -7.45 -8.46 0.44
C ARG A 254 -8.25 -8.33 1.72
N THR A 255 -8.26 -9.38 2.53
CA THR A 255 -8.90 -9.39 3.85
C THR A 255 -8.27 -8.33 4.75
N LEU A 256 -6.95 -8.11 4.68
CA LEU A 256 -6.24 -7.17 5.55
C LEU A 256 -6.65 -5.75 5.26
N HIS A 257 -6.78 -5.43 3.98
CA HIS A 257 -7.30 -4.13 3.55
C HIS A 257 -8.71 -3.88 4.10
N LEU A 258 -9.59 -4.88 4.13
CA LEU A 258 -10.93 -4.73 4.71
C LEU A 258 -10.86 -4.62 6.25
N PHE A 259 -10.00 -5.40 6.89
CA PHE A 259 -9.83 -5.43 8.34
C PHE A 259 -9.20 -4.15 8.90
N SER A 260 -8.35 -3.47 8.12
CA SER A 260 -7.66 -2.24 8.53
C SER A 260 -8.61 -1.13 9.01
N TYR A 261 -9.81 -1.02 8.42
CA TYR A 261 -10.83 -0.06 8.85
C TYR A 261 -11.32 -0.33 10.28
N TRP A 262 -11.56 -1.60 10.60
CA TRP A 262 -12.02 -2.04 11.92
C TRP A 262 -10.90 -1.94 12.96
N ASN A 263 -9.74 -2.53 12.64
CA ASN A 263 -8.62 -2.63 13.57
C ASN A 263 -8.05 -1.25 13.89
N GLY A 264 -7.98 -0.33 12.91
CA GLY A 264 -7.53 1.04 13.13
C GLY A 264 -8.37 1.77 14.20
N ALA A 265 -9.70 1.66 14.15
CA ALA A 265 -10.59 2.25 15.15
C ALA A 265 -10.39 1.62 16.55
N VAL A 266 -10.23 0.30 16.62
CA VAL A 266 -9.92 -0.41 17.88
C VAL A 266 -8.59 0.09 18.46
N LYS A 267 -7.54 0.20 17.63
CA LYS A 267 -6.23 0.73 18.06
C LYS A 267 -6.30 2.20 18.46
N LEU A 268 -7.11 3.00 17.77
CA LEU A 268 -7.34 4.40 18.13
C LEU A 268 -7.93 4.49 19.54
N VAL A 269 -9.00 3.74 19.86
CA VAL A 269 -9.62 3.80 21.19
C VAL A 269 -8.71 3.26 22.28
N HIS A 270 -8.03 2.13 22.06
CA HIS A 270 -7.21 1.50 23.08
C HIS A 270 -5.84 2.15 23.29
N HIS A 271 -5.33 2.90 22.31
CA HIS A 271 -3.96 3.42 22.36
C HIS A 271 -3.90 4.93 22.09
N ALA A 272 -4.55 5.44 21.04
CA ALA A 272 -4.51 6.87 20.72
C ALA A 272 -5.29 7.71 21.73
N ILE A 273 -6.51 7.31 22.09
CA ILE A 273 -7.36 8.10 23.01
C ILE A 273 -6.71 8.31 24.39
N PRO A 274 -6.11 7.29 25.05
CA PRO A 274 -5.34 7.52 26.27
C PRO A 274 -4.20 8.53 26.09
N ILE A 275 -3.45 8.43 24.99
CA ILE A 275 -2.37 9.38 24.67
C ILE A 275 -2.96 10.77 24.46
N PHE A 276 -4.08 10.90 23.74
CA PHE A 276 -4.71 12.19 23.49
C PHE A 276 -5.16 12.86 24.79
N ARG A 277 -5.78 12.10 25.71
CA ARG A 277 -6.13 12.62 27.04
C ARG A 277 -4.90 13.06 27.82
N GLN A 278 -3.84 12.26 27.81
CA GLN A 278 -2.59 12.61 28.48
C GLN A 278 -1.96 13.88 27.89
N THR A 279 -1.94 14.00 26.57
CA THR A 279 -1.39 15.15 25.85
C THR A 279 -2.16 16.42 26.15
N LEU A 280 -3.50 16.37 26.13
CA LEU A 280 -4.36 17.53 26.37
C LEU A 280 -4.47 17.92 27.86
N GLY A 281 -4.32 16.96 28.77
CA GLY A 281 -4.72 17.11 30.17
C GLY A 281 -6.25 17.13 30.33
N GLU A 282 -6.76 16.94 31.56
CA GLU A 282 -8.20 16.88 31.80
C GLU A 282 -8.90 18.21 31.45
N ASP A 283 -8.32 19.36 31.80
CA ASP A 283 -8.83 20.68 31.40
C ASP A 283 -8.89 20.84 29.87
N GLY A 284 -7.85 20.37 29.16
CA GLY A 284 -7.80 20.42 27.70
C GLY A 284 -8.83 19.50 27.05
N VAL A 285 -9.08 18.32 27.63
CA VAL A 285 -10.17 17.43 27.20
C VAL A 285 -11.53 18.09 27.40
N GLU A 286 -11.77 18.71 28.56
CA GLU A 286 -13.03 19.39 28.85
C GLU A 286 -13.28 20.56 27.87
N ARG A 287 -12.27 21.41 27.65
CA ARG A 287 -12.33 22.48 26.64
C ARG A 287 -12.59 21.91 25.26
N PHE A 288 -11.87 20.86 24.85
CA PHE A 288 -12.06 20.26 23.53
C PHE A 288 -13.47 19.72 23.33
N VAL A 289 -14.04 19.05 24.35
CA VAL A 289 -15.42 18.54 24.33
C VAL A 289 -16.43 19.69 24.20
N ARG A 290 -16.17 20.85 24.82
CA ARG A 290 -16.97 22.09 24.64
C ARG A 290 -16.78 22.78 23.29
N GLY A 291 -15.81 22.36 22.50
CA GLY A 291 -15.45 22.99 21.22
C GLY A 291 -14.38 24.08 21.31
N GLU A 292 -13.73 24.22 22.47
CA GLU A 292 -12.76 25.27 22.82
C GLU A 292 -11.29 24.77 22.84
N GLY A 293 -11.02 23.55 22.38
CA GLY A 293 -9.71 22.88 22.54
C GLY A 293 -8.94 22.58 21.25
N ASP A 294 -7.72 22.09 21.40
CA ASP A 294 -6.64 22.22 20.42
C ASP A 294 -6.36 20.99 19.55
N ILE A 295 -7.35 20.08 19.37
CA ILE A 295 -7.23 19.06 18.30
C ILE A 295 -7.67 19.70 16.98
N HIS A 296 -6.73 19.87 16.05
CA HIS A 296 -7.01 20.44 14.74
C HIS A 296 -6.30 19.71 13.60
N ILE A 297 -6.74 20.00 12.38
CA ILE A 297 -6.15 19.46 11.16
C ILE A 297 -5.32 20.54 10.49
N CYS A 298 -4.05 20.23 10.26
CA CYS A 298 -3.16 21.02 9.42
C CYS A 298 -3.14 20.41 8.02
N TRP A 299 -3.71 21.11 7.04
CA TRP A 299 -3.70 20.68 5.65
C TRP A 299 -2.37 21.03 5.00
N VAL A 300 -1.59 20.01 4.68
CA VAL A 300 -0.29 20.16 4.04
C VAL A 300 -0.49 20.23 2.53
N ASN A 301 -0.37 21.43 1.99
CA ASN A 301 -0.38 21.72 0.55
C ASN A 301 0.93 22.32 0.04
N ASP A 302 1.90 22.47 0.94
CA ASP A 302 3.18 23.09 0.62
C ASP A 302 3.99 22.16 -0.27
N LEU A 303 3.82 22.32 -1.58
CA LEU A 303 4.81 21.89 -2.53
C LEU A 303 5.98 22.89 -2.39
N PRO A 304 7.20 22.45 -2.04
CA PRO A 304 8.39 23.27 -2.25
C PRO A 304 8.38 23.86 -3.66
N SER A 305 8.77 25.12 -3.82
CA SER A 305 8.87 25.79 -5.13
C SER A 305 9.74 25.03 -6.15
N ALA A 306 10.61 24.14 -5.66
CA ALA A 306 11.45 23.26 -6.46
C ALA A 306 10.76 21.97 -6.96
N LEU A 307 9.58 21.62 -6.42
CA LEU A 307 8.78 20.51 -6.94
C LEU A 307 7.95 21.02 -8.11
N PRO A 308 7.78 20.21 -9.18
CA PRO A 308 7.00 20.62 -10.32
C PRO A 308 5.60 21.00 -9.86
N SER A 309 5.15 22.20 -10.24
CA SER A 309 3.72 22.55 -10.22
C SER A 309 2.93 21.40 -10.87
N PRO A 310 1.68 21.13 -10.45
CA PRO A 310 0.85 20.12 -11.07
C PRO A 310 0.98 20.24 -12.60
N GLY A 311 1.64 19.24 -13.20
CA GLY A 311 2.12 19.35 -14.57
C GLY A 311 0.96 19.32 -15.56
N GLU A 312 1.20 19.84 -16.76
CA GLU A 312 0.36 19.50 -17.91
C GLU A 312 0.25 17.98 -18.04
N SER A 313 -0.89 17.53 -18.55
CA SER A 313 -1.13 16.11 -18.75
C SER A 313 -0.09 15.55 -19.73
N ILE A 314 0.63 14.51 -19.33
CA ILE A 314 1.58 13.81 -20.18
C ILE A 314 0.84 12.68 -20.88
N ARG A 315 0.81 12.72 -22.21
CA ARG A 315 0.36 11.60 -23.04
C ARG A 315 1.52 10.66 -23.29
N TYR A 316 1.26 9.36 -23.20
CA TYR A 316 2.24 8.37 -23.62
C TYR A 316 2.39 8.40 -25.13
N SER A 317 3.58 8.73 -25.63
CA SER A 317 3.87 8.81 -27.06
C SER A 317 4.11 7.45 -27.72
N THR A 318 4.25 6.37 -26.93
CA THR A 318 4.55 5.02 -27.40
C THR A 318 3.76 3.97 -26.63
N THR A 319 3.54 2.80 -27.23
CA THR A 319 2.94 1.66 -26.53
C THR A 319 3.91 1.10 -25.48
N PRO A 320 3.43 0.41 -24.43
CA PRO A 320 4.30 -0.23 -23.45
C PRO A 320 5.36 -1.15 -24.06
N ALA A 321 4.92 -1.94 -25.04
CA ALA A 321 5.76 -2.84 -25.82
C ALA A 321 6.87 -2.06 -26.54
N ALA A 322 6.52 -1.03 -27.33
CA ALA A 322 7.49 -0.19 -28.02
C ALA A 322 8.44 0.53 -27.07
N HIS A 323 7.96 1.01 -25.91
CA HIS A 323 8.78 1.65 -24.90
C HIS A 323 9.81 0.70 -24.29
N LEU A 324 9.37 -0.49 -23.87
CA LEU A 324 10.26 -1.53 -23.36
C LEU A 324 11.28 -1.94 -24.43
N ASN A 325 10.84 -2.03 -25.68
CA ASN A 325 11.67 -2.34 -26.83
C ASN A 325 12.80 -1.33 -27.01
N MET A 326 12.48 -0.03 -26.97
CA MET A 326 13.46 1.05 -27.03
C MET A 326 14.44 0.98 -25.85
N LEU A 327 13.95 0.67 -24.64
CA LEU A 327 14.79 0.54 -23.45
C LEU A 327 15.81 -0.62 -23.60
N ILE A 328 15.35 -1.78 -24.06
CA ILE A 328 16.21 -2.95 -24.35
C ILE A 328 17.27 -2.60 -25.40
N GLU A 329 16.85 -1.93 -26.48
CA GLU A 329 17.74 -1.51 -27.58
C GLU A 329 18.77 -0.46 -27.16
N ALA A 330 18.40 0.44 -26.24
CA ALA A 330 19.26 1.50 -25.74
C ALA A 330 20.27 1.01 -24.69
N CYS A 331 19.93 -0.03 -23.93
CA CYS A 331 20.77 -0.54 -22.84
C CYS A 331 21.81 -1.58 -23.28
N ALA A 332 22.13 -1.67 -24.58
CA ALA A 332 23.04 -2.65 -25.17
C ALA A 332 22.72 -4.13 -24.83
N LEU A 333 21.50 -4.41 -24.35
CA LEU A 333 21.05 -5.77 -24.02
C LEU A 333 20.74 -6.62 -25.27
N ARG A 334 20.98 -6.05 -26.46
CA ARG A 334 20.69 -6.64 -27.79
C ARG A 334 21.30 -8.02 -27.97
N SER A 335 22.52 -8.23 -27.48
CA SER A 335 23.25 -9.50 -27.62
C SER A 335 22.73 -10.60 -26.69
N ARG A 336 22.03 -10.24 -25.61
CA ARG A 336 21.56 -11.17 -24.58
C ARG A 336 20.10 -11.59 -24.75
N HIS A 337 19.30 -10.82 -25.49
CA HIS A 337 17.88 -11.13 -25.68
C HIS A 337 17.63 -11.81 -27.02
N ARG A 338 17.40 -13.12 -26.96
CA ARG A 338 16.92 -13.92 -28.09
C ARG A 338 15.60 -13.32 -28.61
N PRO A 339 15.38 -13.24 -29.94
CA PRO A 339 14.13 -12.70 -30.51
C PRO A 339 12.86 -13.28 -29.91
N ALA A 340 12.84 -14.58 -29.61
CA ALA A 340 11.69 -15.27 -28.98
C ALA A 340 11.35 -14.75 -27.58
N LEU A 341 12.36 -14.38 -26.79
CA LEU A 341 12.16 -13.86 -25.44
C LEU A 341 11.60 -12.44 -25.46
N ARG A 342 12.11 -11.64 -26.40
CA ARG A 342 11.60 -10.30 -26.69
C ARG A 342 10.14 -10.38 -27.11
N GLU A 343 9.79 -11.31 -27.99
CA GLU A 343 8.41 -11.56 -28.40
C GLU A 343 7.51 -11.95 -27.21
N LYS A 344 7.96 -12.88 -26.34
CA LYS A 344 7.24 -13.28 -25.13
C LYS A 344 6.98 -12.10 -24.18
N LEU A 345 7.97 -11.24 -23.94
CA LEU A 345 7.79 -10.02 -23.13
C LEU A 345 6.80 -9.03 -23.72
N LEU A 346 6.85 -8.84 -25.05
CA LEU A 346 5.95 -7.91 -25.73
C LEU A 346 4.50 -8.42 -25.73
N GLN A 347 4.32 -9.75 -25.64
CA GLN A 347 3.02 -10.41 -25.48
C GLN A 347 2.56 -10.52 -24.02
N ASP A 348 3.42 -10.27 -23.03
CA ASP A 348 3.05 -10.34 -21.63
C ASP A 348 1.97 -9.29 -21.29
N GLU A 349 0.81 -9.75 -20.83
CA GLU A 349 -0.34 -8.88 -20.51
C GLU A 349 -0.01 -7.82 -19.44
N ARG A 350 0.94 -8.09 -18.54
CA ARG A 350 1.40 -7.12 -17.52
C ARG A 350 2.09 -5.94 -18.17
N ILE A 351 2.84 -6.19 -19.25
CA ILE A 351 3.56 -5.20 -20.04
C ILE A 351 2.61 -4.53 -21.03
N ALA A 352 1.96 -5.31 -21.90
CA ALA A 352 1.04 -4.79 -22.92
C ALA A 352 -0.11 -3.97 -22.30
N GLY A 353 -0.61 -4.38 -21.14
CA GLY A 353 -1.64 -3.67 -20.37
C GLY A 353 -1.11 -2.59 -19.43
N ALA A 354 0.15 -2.18 -19.54
CA ALA A 354 0.70 -1.16 -18.66
C ALA A 354 -0.05 0.17 -18.85
N TRP A 355 -0.17 0.68 -20.08
CA TRP A 355 -0.95 1.87 -20.47
C TRP A 355 -1.51 1.76 -21.90
N GLY A 356 -2.58 2.51 -22.19
CA GLY A 356 -3.17 2.65 -23.52
C GLY A 356 -2.62 3.84 -24.34
N PRO A 357 -2.92 3.92 -25.64
CA PRO A 357 -2.49 5.03 -26.52
C PRO A 357 -3.00 6.41 -26.08
N ASP A 358 -4.19 6.45 -25.49
CA ASP A 358 -4.83 7.69 -25.01
C ASP A 358 -4.71 7.87 -23.49
N ASP A 359 -3.90 7.03 -22.82
CA ASP A 359 -3.67 7.19 -21.40
C ASP A 359 -2.92 8.49 -21.14
N GLU A 360 -3.47 9.27 -20.22
CA GLU A 360 -2.91 10.52 -19.75
C GLU A 360 -2.44 10.37 -18.30
N VAL A 361 -1.25 10.89 -18.00
CA VAL A 361 -0.71 10.97 -16.64
C VAL A 361 -0.46 12.41 -16.27
N ILE A 362 -1.12 12.85 -15.20
CA ILE A 362 -0.85 14.14 -14.57
C ILE A 362 0.21 13.90 -13.48
N PRO A 363 1.45 14.39 -13.66
CA PRO A 363 2.51 14.26 -12.66
C PRO A 363 2.13 15.00 -11.38
N ARG A 364 2.26 14.34 -10.23
CA ARG A 364 1.99 14.93 -8.92
C ARG A 364 2.88 14.36 -7.86
N VAL A 365 3.28 15.18 -6.90
CA VAL A 365 3.96 14.75 -5.69
C VAL A 365 2.99 13.92 -4.86
N HIS A 366 3.37 12.70 -4.49
CA HIS A 366 2.50 11.86 -3.68
C HIS A 366 2.36 12.42 -2.25
N PRO A 367 1.20 12.25 -1.60
CA PRO A 367 0.91 12.84 -0.29
C PRO A 367 1.95 12.51 0.77
N GLU A 368 2.46 11.28 0.79
CA GLU A 368 3.50 10.84 1.73
C GLU A 368 4.76 11.70 1.65
N LEU A 369 5.14 12.12 0.43
CA LEU A 369 6.34 12.89 0.20
C LEU A 369 6.11 14.37 0.50
N GLN A 370 4.94 14.91 0.12
CA GLN A 370 4.54 16.26 0.52
C GLN A 370 4.59 16.43 2.04
N LEU A 371 4.00 15.46 2.75
CA LEU A 371 3.95 15.47 4.20
C LEU A 371 5.35 15.38 4.84
N ILE A 372 6.20 14.46 4.39
CA ILE A 372 7.55 14.32 4.94
C ILE A 372 8.42 15.55 4.69
N LEU A 373 8.33 16.13 3.49
CA LEU A 373 9.09 17.32 3.16
C LEU A 373 8.66 18.50 4.04
N HIS A 374 7.35 18.68 4.24
CA HIS A 374 6.83 19.70 5.16
C HIS A 374 7.32 19.46 6.59
N LEU A 375 7.10 18.26 7.15
CA LEU A 375 7.52 17.94 8.52
C LEU A 375 9.04 18.11 8.73
N SER A 376 9.84 17.72 7.74
CA SER A 376 11.30 17.86 7.80
C SER A 376 11.75 19.31 7.72
N ARG A 377 11.07 20.14 6.89
CA ARG A 377 11.37 21.56 6.73
C ARG A 377 11.04 22.34 8.00
N GLU A 378 9.90 22.05 8.62
CA GLU A 378 9.43 22.73 9.83
C GLU A 378 10.04 22.15 11.12
N GLY A 379 10.81 21.07 11.05
CA GLY A 379 11.41 20.42 12.22
C GLY A 379 10.37 19.77 13.15
N ILE A 380 9.24 19.31 12.60
CA ILE A 380 8.12 18.75 13.36
C ILE A 380 8.37 17.28 13.68
N ASN A 381 8.30 16.95 14.97
CA ASN A 381 8.33 15.57 15.45
C ASN A 381 6.91 15.02 15.53
N VAL A 382 6.71 13.82 14.98
CA VAL A 382 5.39 13.18 14.96
C VAL A 382 5.39 11.88 15.76
N PHE A 383 4.20 11.48 16.16
CA PHE A 383 3.93 10.32 16.97
C PHE A 383 4.54 9.04 16.38
N GLY A 384 5.55 8.52 17.08
CA GLY A 384 6.24 7.28 16.74
C GLY A 384 7.02 7.29 15.43
N ASP A 385 7.37 8.48 14.90
CA ASP A 385 7.96 8.68 13.57
C ASP A 385 7.13 8.02 12.44
N GLN A 386 5.82 7.91 12.62
CA GLN A 386 4.94 7.22 11.68
C GLN A 386 4.26 8.19 10.71
N ILE A 387 4.24 7.79 9.44
CA ILE A 387 3.39 8.39 8.41
C ILE A 387 2.37 7.34 7.99
N GLY A 388 1.11 7.59 8.32
CA GLY A 388 -0.01 6.79 7.86
C GLY A 388 -0.28 7.08 6.40
N VAL A 389 -0.49 6.04 5.60
CA VAL A 389 -0.73 6.20 4.17
C VAL A 389 -1.92 5.37 3.72
N SER A 390 -2.86 5.99 3.04
CA SER A 390 -4.03 5.28 2.49
C SER A 390 -3.66 4.36 1.31
N LYS A 391 -2.49 4.57 0.70
CA LYS A 391 -1.91 3.78 -0.39
C LYS A 391 -0.43 3.48 -0.13
N ARG A 392 0.08 2.41 -0.73
CA ARG A 392 1.51 2.08 -0.58
C ARG A 392 2.35 3.10 -1.34
N MET A 393 3.40 3.54 -0.67
CA MET A 393 4.40 4.42 -1.27
C MET A 393 4.99 3.81 -2.53
N CYS A 394 5.10 4.62 -3.58
CA CYS A 394 5.73 4.16 -4.81
C CYS A 394 7.24 4.02 -4.69
N TRP A 395 7.82 3.17 -5.55
CA TRP A 395 9.27 2.96 -5.59
C TRP A 395 10.03 4.27 -5.72
N ALA A 396 9.55 5.15 -6.59
CA ALA A 396 10.18 6.42 -6.84
C ALA A 396 10.22 7.27 -5.54
N CYS A 397 9.10 7.43 -4.82
CA CYS A 397 9.08 8.18 -3.56
C CYS A 397 10.03 7.56 -2.53
N LYS A 398 10.08 6.23 -2.46
CA LYS A 398 10.97 5.50 -1.55
C LYS A 398 12.45 5.75 -1.87
N GLU A 399 12.85 5.69 -3.14
CA GLU A 399 14.22 5.97 -3.57
C GLU A 399 14.58 7.44 -3.31
N TYR A 400 13.67 8.37 -3.59
CA TYR A 400 13.88 9.80 -3.34
C TYR A 400 14.14 10.09 -1.87
N LEU A 401 13.30 9.57 -0.98
CA LEU A 401 13.52 9.68 0.47
C LEU A 401 14.86 9.06 0.89
N GLY A 402 15.28 7.95 0.28
CA GLY A 402 16.59 7.37 0.52
C GLY A 402 17.76 8.26 0.12
N ILE A 403 17.58 9.08 -0.93
CA ILE A 403 18.59 10.02 -1.44
C ILE A 403 18.64 11.30 -0.59
N ILE A 404 17.50 11.92 -0.29
CA ILE A 404 17.45 13.19 0.47
C ILE A 404 17.63 12.97 1.98
N HIS A 405 17.31 11.78 2.48
CA HIS A 405 17.58 11.36 3.85
C HIS A 405 18.53 10.17 3.89
N PRO A 406 19.82 10.35 3.47
CA PRO A 406 20.78 9.28 3.52
C PRO A 406 20.96 8.83 4.98
N LYS A 407 21.13 7.52 5.17
CA LYS A 407 21.44 6.91 6.47
C LYS A 407 22.87 7.28 6.89
N ALA A 408 23.11 8.55 7.21
CA ALA A 408 24.40 9.00 7.73
C ALA A 408 24.65 8.36 9.10
N LYS A 409 25.83 7.73 9.27
CA LYS A 409 26.25 7.18 10.57
C LYS A 409 26.34 8.32 11.58
N GLY A 410 25.62 8.21 12.71
CA GLY A 410 25.73 9.13 13.85
C GLY A 410 24.67 10.23 13.96
N ILE A 411 23.91 10.53 12.90
CA ILE A 411 22.81 11.51 12.99
C ILE A 411 21.49 10.78 13.23
N ARG A 412 20.86 10.98 14.39
CA ARG A 412 19.48 10.54 14.66
C ARG A 412 18.52 11.36 13.79
N ARG A 413 18.26 10.91 12.58
CA ARG A 413 17.15 11.41 11.75
C ARG A 413 15.88 10.60 12.05
N PRO A 414 14.68 11.21 11.96
CA PRO A 414 13.44 10.47 12.09
C PRO A 414 13.43 9.34 11.07
N LYS A 415 13.31 8.10 11.56
CA LYS A 415 13.14 6.94 10.69
C LYS A 415 11.66 6.87 10.35
N TRP A 416 11.24 7.63 9.36
CA TRP A 416 9.88 7.58 8.84
C TRP A 416 9.50 6.13 8.56
N LYS A 417 8.50 5.64 9.31
CA LYS A 417 7.93 4.33 9.09
C LYS A 417 6.61 4.50 8.34
N PHE A 418 6.41 3.62 7.37
CA PHE A 418 5.21 3.60 6.53
C PHE A 418 4.53 2.27 6.70
N SER A 419 3.25 2.33 6.98
CA SER A 419 2.39 1.16 7.03
C SER A 419 1.82 0.84 5.66
N MET A 420 1.62 -0.44 5.39
CA MET A 420 1.09 -0.92 4.11
C MET A 420 -0.42 -1.18 4.22
N VAL A 421 -1.25 -0.15 4.07
CA VAL A 421 -2.72 -0.28 4.15
C VAL A 421 -3.36 -0.62 2.78
N SER A 422 -2.57 -0.62 1.73
CA SER A 422 -3.02 -0.87 0.37
C SER A 422 -1.90 -1.45 -0.48
N GLY A 423 -2.13 -2.59 -1.12
CA GLY A 423 -1.23 -3.15 -2.13
C GLY A 423 -1.13 -2.33 -3.41
N ARG A 424 -1.99 -1.32 -3.62
CA ARG A 424 -1.91 -0.45 -4.80
C ARG A 424 -0.85 0.63 -4.61
N ILE A 425 0.04 0.71 -5.58
CA ILE A 425 1.05 1.74 -5.71
C ILE A 425 0.52 2.79 -6.69
N LYS A 426 0.90 4.06 -6.52
CA LYS A 426 0.64 5.11 -7.50
C LYS A 426 1.77 5.28 -8.50
N HIS A 427 1.42 5.67 -9.71
CA HIS A 427 2.32 5.68 -10.88
C HIS A 427 2.60 7.08 -11.41
N ASN A 428 2.01 8.11 -10.80
CA ASN A 428 1.99 9.46 -11.33
C ASN A 428 2.95 10.41 -10.59
N TRP A 429 3.92 9.89 -9.83
CA TRP A 429 4.96 10.74 -9.27
C TRP A 429 6.15 10.80 -10.21
N ILE A 430 6.59 12.02 -10.48
CA ILE A 430 7.79 12.31 -11.27
C ILE A 430 8.80 12.95 -10.32
N PRO A 431 10.03 12.40 -10.23
CA PRO A 431 11.09 13.02 -9.46
C PRO A 431 11.33 14.47 -9.94
N PRO A 432 11.54 15.43 -9.01
CA PRO A 432 11.76 16.81 -9.39
C PRO A 432 13.04 16.96 -10.24
N PRO A 433 13.12 17.94 -11.18
CA PRO A 433 14.28 18.16 -12.04
C PRO A 433 15.43 18.82 -11.25
N THR A 434 15.93 18.08 -10.27
CA THR A 434 16.98 18.45 -9.33
C THR A 434 18.01 17.33 -9.33
N PRO A 435 19.25 17.58 -8.86
CA PRO A 435 20.26 16.53 -8.77
C PRO A 435 19.77 15.28 -8.01
N ASP A 436 18.97 15.45 -6.96
CA ASP A 436 18.40 14.32 -6.21
C ASP A 436 17.35 13.56 -7.02
N GLY A 437 16.52 14.26 -7.79
CA GLY A 437 15.54 13.61 -8.66
C GLY A 437 16.20 12.89 -9.85
N GLU A 438 17.27 13.43 -10.41
CA GLU A 438 18.09 12.75 -11.44
C GLU A 438 18.71 11.46 -10.90
N ARG A 439 19.18 11.46 -9.65
CA ARG A 439 19.65 10.24 -8.98
C ARG A 439 18.55 9.20 -8.79
N VAL A 440 17.32 9.62 -8.46
CA VAL A 440 16.16 8.71 -8.40
C VAL A 440 15.87 8.09 -9.76
N VAL A 441 15.91 8.91 -10.81
CA VAL A 441 15.71 8.46 -12.19
C VAL A 441 16.70 7.35 -12.55
N GLY A 442 18.00 7.58 -12.31
CA GLY A 442 19.04 6.57 -12.55
C GLY A 442 18.80 5.29 -11.75
N ALA A 443 18.47 5.41 -10.46
CA ALA A 443 18.16 4.25 -9.62
C ALA A 443 16.95 3.44 -10.10
N LEU A 444 15.89 4.12 -10.56
CA LEU A 444 14.69 3.47 -11.10
C LEU A 444 14.95 2.76 -12.41
N MET A 445 15.74 3.36 -13.31
CA MET A 445 16.15 2.73 -14.57
C MET A 445 16.95 1.45 -14.30
N MET A 446 17.98 1.54 -13.46
CA MET A 446 18.79 0.37 -13.07
C MET A 446 17.95 -0.74 -12.45
N ARG A 447 16.97 -0.38 -11.63
CA ARG A 447 16.03 -1.33 -11.03
C ARG A 447 15.11 -1.96 -12.06
N LEU A 448 14.61 -1.20 -13.03
CA LEU A 448 13.77 -1.71 -14.11
C LEU A 448 14.54 -2.74 -14.93
N LEU A 449 15.75 -2.39 -15.38
CA LEU A 449 16.62 -3.29 -16.13
C LEU A 449 16.88 -4.57 -15.36
N LYS A 450 17.27 -4.47 -14.07
CA LYS A 450 17.49 -5.65 -13.22
C LYS A 450 16.26 -6.55 -13.12
N ASN A 451 15.06 -5.99 -12.94
CA ASN A 451 13.85 -6.81 -12.80
C ASN A 451 13.37 -7.40 -14.12
N VAL A 452 13.54 -6.67 -15.22
CA VAL A 452 13.34 -7.20 -16.57
C VAL A 452 14.28 -8.40 -16.74
N SER A 453 15.57 -8.25 -16.48
CA SER A 453 16.53 -9.37 -16.56
C SER A 453 16.16 -10.57 -15.68
N ILE A 454 15.77 -10.36 -14.42
CA ILE A 454 15.40 -11.48 -13.52
C ILE A 454 14.14 -12.20 -13.98
N GLU A 455 13.08 -11.48 -14.38
CA GLU A 455 11.86 -12.12 -14.88
C GLU A 455 12.14 -12.83 -16.21
N LEU A 456 13.02 -12.26 -17.03
CA LEU A 456 13.51 -12.87 -18.24
C LEU A 456 14.28 -14.16 -17.98
N ASP A 457 15.13 -14.22 -16.96
CA ASP A 457 15.90 -15.43 -16.63
C ASP A 457 15.00 -16.59 -16.20
N LEU A 458 13.88 -16.30 -15.51
CA LEU A 458 12.90 -17.33 -15.14
C LEU A 458 12.10 -17.82 -16.35
N ASP A 459 11.72 -16.91 -17.24
CA ASP A 459 11.05 -17.27 -18.48
C ASP A 459 11.97 -17.97 -19.48
N LEU A 460 13.29 -17.73 -19.40
CA LEU A 460 14.34 -18.41 -20.17
C LEU A 460 14.56 -19.84 -19.68
N TRP A 461 14.44 -20.08 -18.38
CA TRP A 461 14.56 -21.44 -17.81
C TRP A 461 13.50 -22.37 -18.41
N ASP A 462 12.26 -21.89 -18.58
CA ASP A 462 11.16 -22.65 -19.15
C ASP A 462 11.27 -22.91 -20.67
N VAL A 463 12.11 -22.15 -21.39
CA VAL A 463 12.21 -22.22 -22.86
C VAL A 463 13.44 -23.01 -23.32
N ASP A 464 14.56 -22.91 -22.61
CA ASP A 464 15.85 -23.42 -23.10
C ASP A 464 16.63 -24.29 -22.10
N ASP A 465 16.12 -24.58 -20.90
CA ASP A 465 16.82 -25.32 -19.82
C ASP A 465 18.19 -24.71 -19.40
N VAL A 466 18.51 -23.48 -19.84
CA VAL A 466 19.75 -22.78 -19.48
C VAL A 466 19.48 -21.77 -18.37
N CYS A 467 20.05 -22.04 -17.18
CA CYS A 467 20.05 -21.10 -16.07
C CYS A 467 21.23 -20.12 -16.21
N ILE A 468 20.95 -18.83 -16.41
CA ILE A 468 21.94 -17.77 -16.20
C ILE A 468 21.95 -17.49 -14.70
N SER A 469 23.13 -17.58 -14.08
CA SER A 469 23.23 -17.43 -12.63
C SER A 469 23.06 -15.96 -12.23
N GLN A 470 22.34 -15.69 -11.14
CA GLN A 470 22.20 -14.34 -10.59
C GLN A 470 23.57 -13.68 -10.29
N SER A 471 24.61 -14.49 -10.06
CA SER A 471 26.02 -14.09 -9.90
C SER A 471 26.68 -13.54 -11.17
N GLU A 472 26.26 -13.97 -12.36
CA GLU A 472 26.76 -13.39 -13.63
C GLU A 472 26.19 -11.97 -13.87
N PHE A 473 25.05 -11.65 -13.24
CA PHE A 473 24.49 -10.29 -13.21
C PHE A 473 25.02 -9.42 -12.07
N CYS A 474 25.39 -10.03 -10.94
CA CYS A 474 25.76 -9.34 -9.70
C CYS A 474 27.23 -9.55 -9.29
N GLY A 475 28.10 -9.91 -10.23
CA GLY A 475 29.54 -10.11 -9.99
C GLY A 475 30.14 -8.98 -9.15
N ALA A 476 31.08 -9.34 -8.28
CA ALA A 476 31.70 -8.44 -7.30
C ALA A 476 32.07 -7.06 -7.90
N PRO A 477 32.04 -5.96 -7.11
CA PRO A 477 32.21 -4.58 -7.60
C PRO A 477 33.52 -4.28 -8.36
N SER A 478 34.42 -5.26 -8.52
CA SER A 478 35.63 -5.17 -9.35
C SER A 478 35.45 -5.62 -10.81
N GLN A 479 34.33 -6.24 -11.19
CA GLN A 479 33.99 -6.55 -12.58
C GLN A 479 32.54 -6.13 -12.83
N ARG A 480 32.35 -4.83 -13.02
CA ARG A 480 31.11 -4.32 -13.60
C ARG A 480 30.94 -4.95 -14.98
N CYS A 481 29.70 -5.30 -15.30
CA CYS A 481 29.30 -5.72 -16.64
C CYS A 481 29.82 -4.68 -17.65
N SER A 482 30.57 -5.08 -18.68
CA SER A 482 31.13 -4.12 -19.65
C SER A 482 30.03 -3.28 -20.30
N GLU A 483 28.82 -3.83 -20.45
CA GLU A 483 27.65 -3.08 -20.94
C GLU A 483 27.12 -2.04 -19.93
N LEU A 484 27.25 -2.27 -18.62
CA LEU A 484 26.94 -1.27 -17.58
C LEU A 484 28.04 -0.21 -17.49
N GLU A 485 29.30 -0.57 -17.72
CA GLU A 485 30.40 0.37 -17.88
C GLU A 485 30.25 1.17 -19.18
N GLU A 486 29.76 0.57 -20.28
CA GLU A 486 29.43 1.29 -21.51
C GLU A 486 28.25 2.25 -21.30
N LEU A 487 27.25 1.90 -20.47
CA LEU A 487 26.19 2.85 -20.09
C LEU A 487 26.74 3.99 -19.21
N ASP A 488 27.68 3.70 -18.31
CA ASP A 488 28.39 4.71 -17.54
C ASP A 488 29.31 5.58 -18.44
N ASN A 489 29.97 4.99 -19.43
CA ASN A 489 30.96 5.62 -20.32
C ASN A 489 30.32 6.36 -21.50
N ALA A 490 29.13 5.96 -21.95
CA ALA A 490 28.33 6.63 -22.97
C ALA A 490 27.65 7.92 -22.46
N GLY A 491 27.95 8.34 -21.23
CA GLY A 491 27.38 9.55 -20.63
C GLY A 491 25.90 9.41 -20.25
N LEU A 492 25.35 8.20 -20.24
CA LEU A 492 23.99 7.93 -19.76
C LEU A 492 23.92 7.77 -18.22
N SER A 493 25.07 7.65 -17.56
CA SER A 493 25.26 8.01 -16.14
C SER A 493 25.59 9.49 -15.91
N GLY A 494 25.71 10.26 -17.00
CA GLY A 494 26.09 11.67 -17.07
C GLY A 494 24.92 12.62 -17.29
N TRP A 495 23.96 12.64 -16.36
CA TRP A 495 23.44 13.94 -15.92
C TRP A 495 24.24 14.32 -14.67
N ALA A 496 25.42 14.91 -14.91
CA ALA A 496 26.30 15.47 -13.89
C ALA A 496 26.41 17.00 -14.13
N PRO A 497 26.56 17.80 -13.06
CA PRO A 497 26.33 19.24 -13.09
C PRO A 497 27.37 19.96 -13.95
N ARG A 498 26.91 20.93 -14.74
CA ARG A 498 27.80 21.90 -15.39
C ARG A 498 28.61 22.62 -14.32
N THR A 499 29.89 22.28 -14.17
CA THR A 499 30.90 23.21 -13.67
C THR A 499 31.67 23.75 -14.87
N GLN A 500 31.19 24.87 -15.41
CA GLN A 500 32.05 25.83 -16.10
C GLN A 500 32.17 27.04 -15.19
N HIS A 501 33.26 27.12 -14.43
CA HIS A 501 33.83 28.41 -14.08
C HIS A 501 34.97 28.68 -15.06
N ALA A 502 34.87 29.84 -15.71
CA ALA A 502 35.89 30.43 -16.55
C ALA A 502 37.19 30.63 -15.75
N THR A 503 38.32 30.46 -16.43
CA THR A 503 39.60 31.08 -16.08
C THR A 503 39.55 32.58 -16.31
#